data_AF-A0A820IAU1-F1
#
_entry.id   AF-A0A820IAU1-F1
#
_cell.length_a   1.000
_cell.length_b   1.000
_cell.length_c   1.000
_cell.angle_alpha   90.00
_cell.angle_beta   90.00
_cell.angle_gamma   90.00
#
_symmetry.space_group_name_H-M   'P 1'
#
loop_
_entity.id
_entity.type
_entity.pdbx_description
1 polymer ?
#
loop_
_entity_poly.entity_id
_entity_poly.type
_entity_poly.pdbx_seq_one_letter_code
_entity_poly.pdbx_strand_id
1 'polypeptide(L)'
;GMAEEEARMMRIDPEKLTQIILMGYTTKEARRGLRSAQGNIDQAVEFIIENRRLREECHREEEAREEEERIQRRYGLTENGQKINITYLQQLQSMGYPRRACVEALKQSNNRLEEASEMLLTNLDTLITASRVAKRDNEDDDDQETELMEDATHIPQLIALGAEFEEARALLEIYGNRLERAVEELLQKAQDSYETMHEHNDPSLFERARTAVEKRMAKKIRLAEQSAADQQRRT
;
A
#
# COMPACT_ATOMS: atom_id res chain seq x y z
N GLY A 1 22.62 51.01 23.81
CA GLY A 1 23.58 50.83 22.70
C GLY A 1 22.98 49.91 21.64
N MET A 2 23.53 49.88 20.41
CA MET A 2 22.94 49.15 19.28
C MET A 2 22.64 47.66 19.60
N ALA A 3 23.49 47.00 20.40
CA ALA A 3 23.27 45.62 20.84
C ALA A 3 22.05 45.41 21.76
N GLU A 4 21.66 46.42 22.55
CA GLU A 4 20.47 46.34 23.42
C GLU A 4 19.18 46.57 22.63
N GLU A 5 19.24 47.42 21.60
CA GLU A 5 18.13 47.60 20.65
C GLU A 5 17.89 46.33 19.83
N GLU A 6 18.94 45.70 19.32
CA GLU A 6 18.85 44.41 18.61
C GLU A 6 18.31 43.30 19.52
N ALA A 7 18.76 43.22 20.78
CA ALA A 7 18.24 42.25 21.74
C ALA A 7 16.76 42.50 22.09
N ARG A 8 16.32 43.77 22.10
CA ARG A 8 14.92 44.15 22.32
C ARG A 8 14.06 43.84 21.09
N MET A 9 14.60 43.99 19.87
CA MET A 9 13.94 43.56 18.63
C MET A 9 13.82 42.03 18.50
N MET A 10 14.73 41.27 19.14
CA MET A 10 14.66 39.80 19.18
C MET A 10 13.76 39.24 20.30
N ARG A 11 13.29 40.08 21.24
CA ARG A 11 12.34 39.64 22.28
C ARG A 11 10.93 39.58 21.71
N ILE A 12 10.39 38.37 21.64
CA ILE A 12 9.01 38.13 21.24
C ILE A 12 8.07 38.62 22.34
N ASP A 13 7.13 39.48 21.99
CA ASP A 13 6.09 39.96 22.88
C ASP A 13 5.14 38.80 23.29
N PRO A 14 5.01 38.50 24.59
CA PRO A 14 4.17 37.39 25.06
C PRO A 14 2.68 37.61 24.78
N GLU A 15 2.19 38.85 24.71
CA GLU A 15 0.77 39.14 24.43
C GLU A 15 0.44 38.81 22.98
N LYS A 16 1.28 39.29 22.05
CA LYS A 16 1.15 39.00 20.62
C LYS A 16 1.30 37.51 20.32
N LEU A 17 2.21 36.84 21.04
CA LEU A 17 2.37 35.39 20.95
C LEU A 17 1.08 34.66 21.35
N THR A 18 0.46 35.07 22.45
CA THR A 18 -0.79 34.50 22.94
C THR A 18 -1.93 34.72 21.96
N GLN A 19 -1.99 35.90 21.33
CA GLN A 19 -3.00 36.23 20.32
C GLN A 19 -2.94 35.31 19.10
N ILE A 20 -1.75 35.04 18.56
CA ILE A 20 -1.59 34.12 17.43
C ILE A 20 -1.90 32.67 17.85
N ILE A 21 -1.57 32.29 19.10
CA ILE A 21 -1.94 30.96 19.61
C ILE A 21 -3.47 30.82 19.72
N LEU A 22 -4.17 31.86 20.18
CA LEU A 22 -5.63 31.88 20.25
C LEU A 22 -6.31 31.78 18.87
N MET A 23 -5.63 32.19 17.80
CA MET A 23 -6.09 31.98 16.42
C MET A 23 -5.96 30.52 15.95
N GLY A 24 -5.41 29.62 16.78
CA GLY A 24 -5.27 28.19 16.49
C GLY A 24 -3.90 27.76 15.96
N TYR A 25 -2.90 28.65 15.99
CA TYR A 25 -1.53 28.31 15.60
C TYR A 25 -0.73 27.77 16.77
N THR A 26 0.22 26.87 16.50
CA THR A 26 1.05 26.31 17.57
C THR A 26 2.03 27.36 18.12
N THR A 27 2.46 27.19 19.36
CA THR A 27 3.46 28.09 19.97
C THR A 27 4.76 28.17 19.15
N LYS A 28 5.16 27.08 18.49
CA LYS A 28 6.35 27.04 17.63
C LYS A 28 6.16 27.90 16.38
N GLU A 29 5.01 27.79 15.73
CA GLU A 29 4.66 28.60 14.54
C GLU A 29 4.52 30.07 14.90
N ALA A 30 3.80 30.39 15.97
CA ALA A 30 3.59 31.74 16.44
C ALA A 30 4.92 32.45 16.76
N ARG A 31 5.85 31.76 17.46
CA ARG A 31 7.19 32.30 17.72
C ARG A 31 8.00 32.52 16.45
N ARG A 32 7.91 31.61 15.49
CA ARG A 32 8.66 31.71 14.23
C ARG A 32 8.10 32.81 13.34
N GLY A 33 6.78 32.89 13.20
CA GLY A 33 6.08 33.97 12.49
C GLY A 33 6.41 35.34 13.08
N LEU A 34 6.30 35.51 14.41
CA LEU A 34 6.61 36.78 15.06
C LEU A 34 8.07 37.19 14.93
N ARG A 35 9.01 36.24 14.89
CA ARG A 35 10.42 36.56 14.61
C ARG A 35 10.62 36.99 13.16
N SER A 36 10.02 36.30 12.20
CA SER A 36 10.10 36.66 10.78
C SER A 36 9.44 38.00 10.48
N ALA A 37 8.34 38.31 11.16
CA ALA A 37 7.55 39.52 11.00
C ALA A 37 7.93 40.66 11.96
N GLN A 38 9.05 40.56 12.67
CA GLN A 38 9.55 41.59 13.60
C GLN A 38 8.48 42.06 14.62
N GLY A 39 7.64 41.15 15.10
CA GLY A 39 6.59 41.44 16.07
C GLY A 39 5.30 42.05 15.51
N ASN A 40 5.11 42.06 14.18
CA ASN A 40 3.83 42.35 13.55
C ASN A 40 2.96 41.07 13.49
N ILE A 41 1.72 41.14 13.97
CA ILE A 41 0.81 39.98 14.05
C ILE A 41 0.30 39.58 12.66
N ASP A 42 -0.13 40.54 11.84
CA ASP A 42 -0.73 40.26 10.53
C ASP A 42 0.29 39.61 9.60
N GLN A 43 1.51 40.18 9.56
CA GLN A 43 2.62 39.61 8.80
C GLN A 43 3.08 38.26 9.38
N ALA A 44 3.00 38.06 10.70
CA ALA A 44 3.33 36.78 11.31
C ALA A 44 2.33 35.69 10.91
N VAL A 45 1.04 36.03 10.85
CA VAL A 45 -0.03 35.11 10.42
C VAL A 45 0.14 34.78 8.94
N GLU A 46 0.36 35.77 8.08
CA GLU A 46 0.62 35.55 6.64
C GLU A 46 1.85 34.64 6.43
N PHE A 47 2.94 34.89 7.17
CA PHE A 47 4.12 34.02 7.14
C PHE A 47 3.79 32.58 7.57
N ILE A 48 2.98 32.39 8.62
CA ILE A 48 2.61 31.04 9.09
C ILE A 48 1.78 30.30 8.04
N ILE A 49 0.81 30.97 7.42
CA ILE A 49 -0.04 30.41 6.37
C ILE A 49 0.83 29.95 5.19
N GLU A 50 1.68 30.84 4.69
CA GLU A 50 2.54 30.53 3.54
C GLU A 50 3.52 29.40 3.87
N ASN A 51 4.07 29.39 5.08
CA ASN A 51 5.01 28.36 5.50
C ASN A 51 4.33 26.99 5.70
N ARG A 52 3.04 26.93 6.04
CA ARG A 52 2.25 25.68 6.02
C ARG A 52 2.01 25.22 4.59
N ARG A 53 1.55 26.12 3.72
CA ARG A 53 1.31 25.84 2.30
C ARG A 53 2.55 25.25 1.61
N LEU A 54 3.72 25.87 1.81
CA LEU A 54 4.99 25.39 1.25
C LEU A 54 5.41 24.04 1.81
N ARG A 55 5.17 23.76 3.10
CA ARG A 55 5.45 22.44 3.68
C ARG A 55 4.55 21.36 3.08
N GLU A 56 3.26 21.64 2.99
CA GLU A 56 2.29 20.71 2.39
C GLU A 56 2.60 20.47 0.91
N GLU A 57 3.01 21.50 0.17
CA GLU A 57 3.45 21.37 -1.21
C GLU A 57 4.73 20.53 -1.35
N CYS A 58 5.76 20.83 -0.56
CA CYS A 58 7.00 20.05 -0.53
C CYS A 58 6.75 18.58 -0.15
N HIS A 59 5.91 18.34 0.86
CA HIS A 59 5.58 16.99 1.31
C HIS A 59 4.85 16.20 0.22
N ARG A 60 3.84 16.81 -0.42
CA ARG A 60 3.13 16.17 -1.55
C ARG A 60 4.06 15.89 -2.73
N GLU A 61 5.00 16.80 -3.02
CA GLU A 61 5.96 16.61 -4.10
C GLU A 61 6.95 15.48 -3.78
N GLU A 62 7.42 15.42 -2.54
CA GLU A 62 8.28 14.32 -2.04
C GLU A 62 7.56 12.98 -2.12
N GLU A 63 6.32 12.88 -1.62
CA GLU A 63 5.50 11.67 -1.73
C GLU A 63 5.27 11.24 -3.18
N ALA A 64 4.99 12.21 -4.08
CA ALA A 64 4.82 11.92 -5.50
C ALA A 64 6.11 11.40 -6.14
N ARG A 65 7.26 11.98 -5.80
CA ARG A 65 8.58 11.53 -6.28
C ARG A 65 8.92 10.14 -5.76
N GLU A 66 8.70 9.88 -4.48
CA GLU A 66 8.93 8.55 -3.89
C GLU A 66 8.07 7.48 -4.56
N GLU A 67 6.78 7.78 -4.81
CA GLU A 67 5.90 6.86 -5.52
C GLU A 67 6.33 6.65 -6.97
N GLU A 68 6.73 7.71 -7.67
CA GLU A 68 7.30 7.59 -9.02
C GLU A 68 8.56 6.73 -9.05
N GLU A 69 9.47 6.91 -8.10
CA GLU A 69 10.68 6.11 -7.99
C GLU A 69 10.36 4.65 -7.69
N ARG A 70 9.41 4.40 -6.78
CA ARG A 70 8.97 3.05 -6.43
C ARG A 70 8.37 2.33 -7.66
N ILE A 71 7.55 3.03 -8.42
CA ILE A 71 6.98 2.56 -9.68
C ILE A 71 8.09 2.31 -10.72
N GLN A 72 9.05 3.22 -10.83
CA GLN A 72 10.16 3.12 -11.78
C GLN A 72 11.07 1.94 -11.45
N ARG A 73 11.37 1.69 -10.17
CA ARG A 73 12.11 0.48 -9.74
C ARG A 73 11.34 -0.78 -10.11
N ARG A 74 10.04 -0.81 -9.86
CA ARG A 74 9.18 -1.98 -10.13
C ARG A 74 9.03 -2.33 -11.60
N TYR A 75 8.82 -1.33 -12.47
CA TYR A 75 8.50 -1.59 -13.87
C TYR A 75 9.67 -1.37 -14.83
N GLY A 76 10.67 -0.60 -14.42
CA GLY A 76 11.83 -0.28 -15.24
C GLY A 76 11.54 0.77 -16.32
N LEU A 77 12.47 0.84 -17.28
CA LEU A 77 12.48 1.79 -18.39
C LEU A 77 12.07 1.07 -19.69
N THR A 78 11.52 1.81 -20.65
CA THR A 78 11.33 1.31 -22.01
C THR A 78 12.66 1.23 -22.76
N GLU A 79 12.68 0.62 -23.95
CA GLU A 79 13.87 0.52 -24.79
C GLU A 79 14.48 1.89 -25.15
N ASN A 80 13.63 2.89 -25.32
CA ASN A 80 14.01 4.29 -25.56
C ASN A 80 14.44 5.05 -24.29
N GLY A 81 14.53 4.38 -23.14
CA GLY A 81 14.89 4.98 -21.86
C GLY A 81 13.80 5.87 -21.24
N GLN A 82 12.54 5.75 -21.69
CA GLN A 82 11.43 6.50 -21.12
C GLN A 82 10.84 5.75 -19.92
N LYS A 83 10.27 6.49 -18.96
CA LYS A 83 9.49 5.90 -17.86
C LYS A 83 8.23 5.25 -18.44
N ILE A 84 7.84 4.09 -17.93
CA ILE A 84 6.61 3.42 -18.36
C ILE A 84 5.39 4.23 -17.92
N ASN A 85 4.44 4.45 -18.84
CA ASN A 85 3.22 5.18 -18.56
C ASN A 85 2.23 4.29 -17.77
N ILE A 86 2.05 4.62 -16.48
CA ILE A 86 1.20 3.87 -15.55
C ILE A 86 -0.26 3.85 -16.03
N THR A 87 -0.74 4.94 -16.64
CA THR A 87 -2.11 5.02 -17.15
C THR A 87 -2.35 4.01 -18.26
N TYR A 88 -1.39 3.83 -19.17
CA TYR A 88 -1.48 2.82 -20.24
C TYR A 88 -1.38 1.41 -19.67
N LEU A 89 -0.53 1.21 -18.66
CA LEU A 89 -0.44 -0.07 -17.95
C LEU A 89 -1.79 -0.43 -17.31
N GLN A 90 -2.43 0.50 -16.60
CA GLN A 90 -3.74 0.29 -15.97
C GLN A 90 -4.84 0.03 -17.01
N GLN A 91 -4.81 0.71 -18.15
CA GLN A 91 -5.76 0.48 -19.24
C GLN A 91 -5.62 -0.94 -19.79
N LEU A 92 -4.41 -1.41 -20.07
CA LEU A 92 -4.18 -2.78 -20.54
C LEU A 92 -4.58 -3.82 -19.48
N GLN A 93 -4.31 -3.55 -18.20
CA GLN A 93 -4.80 -4.41 -17.10
C GLN A 93 -6.34 -4.46 -17.04
N SER A 94 -7.02 -3.32 -17.23
CA SER A 94 -8.48 -3.27 -17.22
C SER A 94 -9.12 -4.04 -18.38
N MET A 95 -8.37 -4.25 -19.47
CA MET A 95 -8.77 -5.12 -20.59
C MET A 95 -8.61 -6.62 -20.27
N GLY A 96 -8.04 -6.97 -19.10
CA GLY A 96 -7.85 -8.35 -18.66
C GLY A 96 -6.49 -8.95 -18.99
N TYR A 97 -5.54 -8.15 -19.50
CA TYR A 97 -4.18 -8.62 -19.74
C TYR A 97 -3.39 -8.71 -18.42
N PRO A 98 -2.54 -9.74 -18.25
CA PRO A 98 -1.73 -9.88 -17.04
C PRO A 98 -0.69 -8.75 -16.97
N ARG A 99 -0.53 -8.15 -15.79
CA ARG A 99 0.32 -6.97 -15.54
C ARG A 99 1.71 -7.10 -16.13
N ARG A 100 2.31 -8.27 -15.97
CA ARG A 100 3.67 -8.58 -16.44
C ARG A 100 3.79 -8.52 -17.96
N ALA A 101 2.81 -9.08 -18.68
CA ALA A 101 2.78 -8.97 -20.13
C ALA A 101 2.55 -7.51 -20.56
N CYS A 102 1.70 -6.76 -19.86
CA CYS A 102 1.49 -5.33 -20.13
C CYS A 102 2.78 -4.51 -19.97
N VAL A 103 3.55 -4.79 -18.91
CA VAL A 103 4.85 -4.13 -18.67
C VAL A 103 5.81 -4.41 -19.81
N GLU A 104 5.98 -5.68 -20.19
CA GLU A 104 6.89 -6.05 -21.29
C GLU A 104 6.43 -5.50 -22.65
N ALA A 105 5.12 -5.54 -22.92
CA ALA A 105 4.56 -4.94 -24.13
C ALA A 105 4.79 -3.42 -24.18
N LEU A 106 4.62 -2.71 -23.06
CA LEU A 106 4.88 -1.27 -22.99
C LEU A 106 6.36 -0.90 -23.06
N LYS A 107 7.25 -1.78 -22.58
CA LYS A 107 8.70 -1.63 -22.75
C LYS A 107 9.10 -1.71 -24.22
N GLN A 108 8.61 -2.73 -24.91
CA GLN A 108 8.91 -2.98 -26.32
C GLN A 108 8.21 -1.96 -27.24
N SER A 109 6.98 -1.56 -26.91
CA SER A 109 6.22 -0.56 -27.68
C SER A 109 6.61 0.89 -27.36
N ASN A 110 7.53 1.10 -26.41
CA ASN A 110 7.95 2.43 -25.98
C ASN A 110 6.78 3.34 -25.61
N ASN A 111 5.90 2.86 -24.72
CA ASN A 111 4.69 3.54 -24.27
C ASN A 111 3.65 3.86 -25.36
N ARG A 112 3.66 3.14 -26.49
CA ARG A 112 2.58 3.22 -27.48
C ARG A 112 1.51 2.20 -27.12
N LEU A 113 0.33 2.69 -26.74
CA LEU A 113 -0.76 1.86 -26.24
C LEU A 113 -1.29 0.91 -27.33
N GLU A 114 -1.48 1.41 -28.54
CA GLU A 114 -2.00 0.64 -29.67
C GLU A 114 -1.04 -0.51 -30.03
N GLU A 115 0.25 -0.20 -30.17
CA GLU A 115 1.29 -1.20 -30.45
C GLU A 115 1.45 -2.21 -29.31
N ALA A 116 1.37 -1.77 -28.05
CA ALA A 116 1.37 -2.68 -26.91
C ALA A 116 0.16 -3.62 -26.94
N SER A 117 -1.02 -3.11 -27.28
CA SER A 117 -2.23 -3.93 -27.38
C SER A 117 -2.16 -4.95 -28.52
N GLU A 118 -1.57 -4.58 -29.66
CA GLU A 118 -1.36 -5.48 -30.79
C GLU A 118 -0.34 -6.58 -30.45
N MET A 119 0.76 -6.22 -29.76
CA MET A 119 1.73 -7.20 -29.25
C MET A 119 1.09 -8.16 -28.24
N LEU A 120 0.24 -7.66 -27.34
CA LEU A 120 -0.49 -8.49 -26.39
C LEU A 120 -1.48 -9.44 -27.08
N LEU A 121 -2.12 -9.01 -28.17
CA LEU A 121 -3.04 -9.87 -28.93
C LEU A 121 -2.30 -10.93 -29.75
N THR A 122 -1.14 -10.60 -30.30
CA THR A 122 -0.41 -11.48 -31.23
C THR A 122 0.50 -12.46 -30.50
N ASN A 123 1.12 -12.02 -29.40
CA ASN A 123 2.31 -12.66 -28.83
C ASN A 123 2.24 -12.79 -27.30
N LEU A 124 1.04 -12.93 -26.72
CA LEU A 124 0.82 -12.99 -25.27
C LEU A 124 1.70 -14.03 -24.56
N ASP A 125 1.76 -15.25 -25.06
CA ASP A 125 2.52 -16.35 -24.44
C ASP A 125 4.03 -16.08 -24.43
N THR A 126 4.54 -15.42 -25.47
CA THR A 126 5.95 -15.05 -25.55
C THR A 126 6.30 -13.92 -24.58
N LEU A 127 5.40 -12.95 -24.38
CA LEU A 127 5.57 -11.86 -23.42
C LEU A 127 5.53 -12.36 -21.98
N ILE A 128 4.63 -13.30 -21.67
CA ILE A 128 4.58 -13.97 -20.36
C ILE A 128 5.90 -14.72 -20.09
N THR A 129 6.41 -15.42 -21.10
CA THR A 129 7.65 -16.19 -20.98
C THR A 129 8.88 -15.27 -20.83
N ALA A 130 8.96 -14.18 -21.60
CA ALA A 130 10.01 -13.18 -21.50
C ALA A 130 10.06 -12.52 -20.11
N SER A 131 8.89 -12.20 -19.54
CA SER A 131 8.80 -11.66 -18.18
C SER A 131 9.28 -12.63 -17.10
N ARG A 132 9.11 -13.94 -17.29
CA ARG A 132 9.62 -14.96 -16.37
C ARG A 132 11.15 -15.10 -16.44
N VAL A 133 11.75 -14.88 -17.61
CA VAL A 133 13.20 -14.97 -17.81
C VAL A 133 13.92 -13.75 -17.21
N ALA A 134 13.38 -12.55 -17.40
CA ALA A 134 13.97 -11.31 -16.87
C ALA A 134 14.10 -11.28 -15.33
N LYS A 135 13.34 -12.11 -14.60
CA LYS A 135 13.42 -12.22 -13.14
C LYS A 135 14.64 -12.98 -12.62
N ARG A 136 15.36 -13.71 -13.46
CA ARG A 136 16.49 -14.54 -13.00
C ARG A 136 17.79 -13.74 -12.81
N ASP A 137 17.85 -12.52 -13.33
CA ASP A 137 19.07 -11.71 -13.34
C ASP A 137 19.08 -10.56 -12.31
N ASN A 138 17.96 -10.32 -11.61
CA ASN A 138 17.85 -9.31 -10.54
C ASN A 138 17.65 -10.02 -9.19
N GLU A 139 18.74 -10.40 -8.52
CA GLU A 139 18.74 -11.09 -7.22
C GLU A 139 18.52 -10.16 -6.01
N ASP A 140 18.27 -8.86 -6.21
CA ASP A 140 18.27 -7.86 -5.13
C ASP A 140 16.91 -7.22 -4.79
N ASP A 141 15.79 -7.67 -5.37
CA ASP A 141 14.49 -7.08 -5.03
C ASP A 141 13.76 -7.88 -3.94
N ASP A 142 13.60 -7.23 -2.78
CA ASP A 142 12.68 -7.50 -1.65
C ASP A 142 11.18 -7.55 -2.08
N ASP A 143 10.89 -8.13 -3.25
CA ASP A 143 9.61 -8.14 -3.95
C ASP A 143 8.78 -9.41 -3.66
N GLN A 144 9.04 -10.09 -2.53
CA GLN A 144 8.19 -11.22 -2.09
C GLN A 144 6.73 -10.79 -1.79
N GLU A 145 6.47 -9.49 -1.59
CA GLU A 145 5.12 -9.02 -1.25
C GLU A 145 4.18 -8.81 -2.45
N THR A 146 4.69 -8.62 -3.68
CA THR A 146 3.82 -8.25 -4.82
C THR A 146 3.42 -9.38 -5.77
N GLU A 147 4.04 -10.56 -5.69
CA GLU A 147 3.54 -11.75 -6.40
C GLU A 147 2.32 -12.39 -5.73
N LEU A 148 1.94 -11.96 -4.53
CA LEU A 148 0.83 -12.53 -3.77
C LEU A 148 -0.54 -11.85 -4.03
N MET A 149 -0.61 -10.78 -4.84
CA MET A 149 -1.86 -10.03 -5.05
C MET A 149 -2.61 -10.37 -6.34
N GLU A 150 -1.97 -10.94 -7.36
CA GLU A 150 -2.67 -11.28 -8.62
C GLU A 150 -3.42 -12.63 -8.54
N ASP A 151 -3.00 -13.54 -7.65
CA ASP A 151 -3.68 -14.83 -7.40
C ASP A 151 -4.76 -14.75 -6.30
N ALA A 152 -4.92 -13.59 -5.66
CA ALA A 152 -5.70 -13.45 -4.43
C ALA A 152 -7.10 -12.84 -4.59
N THR A 153 -7.62 -12.67 -5.81
CA THR A 153 -8.99 -12.18 -6.03
C THR A 153 -10.06 -13.05 -5.36
N HIS A 154 -9.77 -14.35 -5.20
CA HIS A 154 -10.71 -15.35 -4.70
C HIS A 154 -10.33 -16.00 -3.35
N ILE A 155 -9.11 -15.72 -2.85
CA ILE A 155 -8.62 -16.24 -1.56
C ILE A 155 -9.48 -15.75 -0.38
N PRO A 156 -9.87 -14.46 -0.27
CA PRO A 156 -10.70 -13.99 0.84
C PRO A 156 -12.06 -14.70 0.93
N GLN A 157 -12.67 -15.05 -0.20
CA GLN A 157 -13.95 -15.76 -0.26
C GLN A 157 -13.81 -17.21 0.22
N LEU A 158 -12.71 -17.90 -0.16
CA LEU A 158 -12.41 -19.25 0.34
C LEU A 158 -12.11 -19.26 1.83
N ILE A 159 -11.38 -18.25 2.33
CA ILE A 159 -11.13 -18.09 3.78
C ILE A 159 -12.43 -17.82 4.53
N ALA A 160 -13.34 -17.01 3.99
CA ALA A 160 -14.66 -16.78 4.57
C ALA A 160 -15.53 -18.06 4.60
N LEU A 161 -15.33 -18.96 3.64
CA LEU A 161 -15.95 -20.30 3.59
C LEU A 161 -15.29 -21.31 4.54
N GLY A 162 -14.17 -20.94 5.19
CA GLY A 162 -13.50 -21.75 6.19
C GLY A 162 -12.19 -22.41 5.74
N ALA A 163 -11.68 -22.08 4.54
CA ALA A 163 -10.37 -22.54 4.10
C ALA A 163 -9.23 -21.82 4.83
N GLU A 164 -8.13 -22.52 5.09
CA GLU A 164 -6.87 -21.87 5.48
C GLU A 164 -6.21 -21.20 4.26
N PHE A 165 -5.40 -20.18 4.52
CA PHE A 165 -4.79 -19.35 3.47
C PHE A 165 -3.97 -20.18 2.47
N GLU A 166 -3.19 -21.14 2.97
CA GLU A 166 -2.35 -22.03 2.16
C GLU A 166 -3.17 -23.00 1.32
N GLU A 167 -4.33 -23.44 1.81
CA GLU A 167 -5.21 -24.36 1.08
C GLU A 167 -6.00 -23.63 -0.01
N ALA A 168 -6.55 -22.44 0.32
CA ALA A 168 -7.19 -21.57 -0.65
C ALA A 168 -6.25 -21.23 -1.82
N ARG A 169 -4.97 -20.97 -1.50
CA ARG A 169 -3.93 -20.71 -2.50
C ARG A 169 -3.66 -21.94 -3.37
N ALA A 170 -3.44 -23.11 -2.77
CA ALA A 170 -3.16 -24.33 -3.51
C ALA A 170 -4.31 -24.72 -4.46
N LEU A 171 -5.57 -24.57 -4.00
CA LEU A 171 -6.75 -24.84 -4.84
C LEU A 171 -6.82 -23.87 -6.03
N LEU A 172 -6.66 -22.57 -5.79
CA LEU A 172 -6.71 -21.58 -6.88
C LEU A 172 -5.53 -21.73 -7.85
N GLU A 173 -4.36 -22.17 -7.39
CA GLU A 173 -3.21 -22.47 -8.24
C GLU A 173 -3.49 -23.67 -9.16
N ILE A 174 -4.13 -24.73 -8.64
CA ILE A 174 -4.48 -25.93 -9.43
C ILE A 174 -5.59 -25.62 -10.45
N TYR A 175 -6.61 -24.85 -10.06
CA TYR A 175 -7.78 -24.58 -10.90
C TYR A 175 -7.67 -23.28 -11.71
N GLY A 176 -6.51 -22.63 -11.73
CA GLY A 176 -6.25 -21.42 -12.52
C GLY A 176 -7.17 -20.26 -12.13
N ASN A 177 -7.29 -19.99 -10.84
CA ASN A 177 -8.05 -18.88 -10.25
C ASN A 177 -9.57 -18.93 -10.51
N ARG A 178 -10.15 -20.14 -10.69
CA ARG A 178 -11.60 -20.36 -10.83
C ARG A 178 -12.25 -20.65 -9.48
N LEU A 179 -12.91 -19.64 -8.88
CA LEU A 179 -13.56 -19.74 -7.56
C LEU A 179 -14.53 -20.92 -7.45
N GLU A 180 -15.40 -21.12 -8.43
CA GLU A 180 -16.46 -22.14 -8.39
C GLU A 180 -15.91 -23.56 -8.17
N ARG A 181 -14.82 -23.90 -8.86
CA ARG A 181 -14.16 -25.20 -8.74
C ARG A 181 -13.39 -25.35 -7.44
N ALA A 182 -12.73 -24.29 -6.99
CA ALA A 182 -12.03 -24.28 -5.71
C ALA A 182 -13.00 -24.44 -4.53
N VAL A 183 -14.19 -23.83 -4.60
CA VAL A 183 -15.25 -23.98 -3.58
C VAL A 183 -15.84 -25.38 -3.60
N GLU A 184 -16.10 -25.96 -4.78
CA GLU A 184 -16.63 -27.32 -4.94
C GLU A 184 -15.69 -28.35 -4.28
N GLU A 185 -14.39 -28.27 -4.57
CA GLU A 185 -13.37 -29.15 -4.00
C GLU A 185 -13.22 -28.98 -2.47
N LEU A 186 -13.27 -27.72 -2.00
CA LEU A 186 -13.22 -27.41 -0.56
C LEU A 186 -14.42 -28.00 0.19
N LEU A 187 -15.62 -27.91 -0.38
CA LEU A 187 -16.84 -28.47 0.21
C LEU A 187 -16.82 -30.00 0.20
N GLN A 188 -16.30 -30.62 -0.86
CA GLN A 188 -16.13 -32.07 -0.92
C GLN A 188 -15.18 -32.57 0.16
N LYS A 189 -14.00 -31.95 0.32
CA LYS A 189 -13.07 -32.28 1.40
C LYS A 189 -13.66 -32.06 2.79
N ALA A 190 -14.45 -31.00 2.97
CA ALA A 190 -15.14 -30.76 4.23
C ALA A 190 -16.16 -31.86 4.53
N GLN A 191 -16.88 -32.36 3.51
CA GLN A 191 -17.80 -33.50 3.65
C GLN A 191 -17.07 -34.79 3.98
N ASP A 192 -15.99 -35.10 3.26
CA ASP A 192 -15.15 -36.29 3.52
C ASP A 192 -14.56 -36.25 4.93
N SER A 193 -14.15 -35.06 5.42
CA SER A 193 -13.66 -34.87 6.79
C SER A 193 -14.73 -35.10 7.86
N TYR A 194 -16.00 -34.76 7.57
CA TYR A 194 -17.13 -35.05 8.45
C TYR A 194 -17.47 -36.55 8.46
N GLU A 195 -17.37 -37.22 7.31
CA GLU A 195 -17.57 -38.67 7.19
C GLU A 195 -16.48 -39.45 7.94
N THR A 196 -15.23 -38.98 7.88
CA THR A 196 -14.10 -39.56 8.63
C THR A 196 -14.22 -39.33 10.14
N MET A 197 -14.89 -38.25 10.58
CA MET A 197 -15.13 -37.96 12.00
C MET A 197 -16.29 -38.76 12.61
N HIS A 198 -17.14 -39.41 11.80
CA HIS A 198 -18.29 -40.18 12.31
C HIS A 198 -17.95 -41.61 12.76
N GLU A 199 -16.72 -42.09 12.55
CA GLU A 199 -16.30 -43.41 13.04
C GLU A 199 -15.77 -43.40 14.49
N HIS A 200 -15.36 -42.26 15.05
CA HIS A 200 -14.80 -42.18 16.41
C HIS A 200 -15.37 -41.01 17.23
N ASN A 201 -16.54 -41.25 17.82
CA ASN A 201 -17.30 -40.33 18.66
C ASN A 201 -16.60 -40.06 20.02
N ASP A 202 -15.62 -39.15 20.07
CA ASP A 202 -14.90 -38.80 21.31
C ASP A 202 -15.04 -37.29 21.68
N PRO A 203 -15.97 -36.91 22.57
CA PRO A 203 -16.36 -35.51 22.85
C PRO A 203 -15.24 -34.60 23.39
N SER A 204 -14.20 -35.18 23.98
CA SER A 204 -13.12 -34.41 24.61
C SER A 204 -12.19 -33.69 23.62
N LEU A 205 -12.11 -34.18 22.39
CA LEU A 205 -11.32 -33.56 21.32
C LEU A 205 -12.04 -32.32 20.74
N PHE A 206 -13.38 -32.35 20.73
CA PHE A 206 -14.21 -31.26 20.22
C PHE A 206 -14.09 -30.01 21.10
N GLU A 207 -14.18 -30.17 22.42
CA GLU A 207 -13.99 -29.07 23.38
C GLU A 207 -12.57 -28.48 23.32
N ARG A 208 -11.56 -29.32 23.09
CA ARG A 208 -10.15 -28.91 22.95
C ARG A 208 -9.90 -28.13 21.66
N ALA A 209 -10.50 -28.56 20.55
CA ALA A 209 -10.41 -27.84 19.28
C ALA A 209 -11.13 -26.49 19.36
N ARG A 210 -12.34 -26.46 19.93
CA ARG A 210 -13.11 -25.23 20.12
C ARG A 210 -12.38 -24.19 20.98
N THR A 211 -11.85 -24.63 22.12
CA THR A 211 -11.09 -23.74 23.03
C THR A 211 -9.77 -23.24 22.42
N ALA A 212 -9.14 -24.01 21.54
CA ALA A 212 -7.95 -23.59 20.81
C ALA A 212 -8.26 -22.50 19.77
N VAL A 213 -9.37 -22.64 19.05
CA VAL A 213 -9.86 -21.64 18.08
C VAL A 213 -10.27 -20.34 18.79
N GLU A 214 -11.03 -20.43 19.88
CA GLU A 214 -11.42 -19.26 20.68
C GLU A 214 -10.21 -18.51 21.24
N LYS A 215 -9.17 -19.21 21.73
CA LYS A 215 -7.91 -18.58 22.17
C LYS A 215 -7.16 -17.89 21.04
N ARG A 216 -7.13 -18.47 19.84
CA ARG A 216 -6.47 -17.87 18.67
C ARG A 216 -7.21 -16.62 18.20
N MET A 217 -8.55 -16.63 18.19
CA MET A 217 -9.35 -15.45 17.87
C MET A 217 -9.16 -14.32 18.89
N ALA A 218 -9.20 -14.62 20.19
CA ALA A 218 -8.99 -13.62 21.24
C ALA A 218 -7.59 -12.97 21.17
N LYS A 219 -6.56 -13.73 20.78
CA LYS A 219 -5.20 -13.20 20.58
C LYS A 219 -5.13 -12.23 19.40
N LYS A 220 -5.81 -12.55 18.28
CA LYS A 220 -5.86 -11.66 17.10
C LYS A 220 -6.58 -10.35 17.40
N ILE A 221 -7.69 -10.38 18.14
CA ILE A 221 -8.43 -9.18 18.55
C ILE A 221 -7.56 -8.24 19.40
N ARG A 222 -6.85 -8.77 20.40
CA ARG A 222 -5.92 -7.96 21.22
C ARG A 222 -4.79 -7.33 20.43
N LEU A 223 -4.26 -8.05 19.44
CA LEU A 223 -3.18 -7.52 18.59
C LEU A 223 -3.69 -6.38 17.69
N ALA A 224 -4.92 -6.50 17.19
CA ALA A 224 -5.58 -5.47 16.40
C ALA A 224 -5.89 -4.21 17.24
N GLU A 225 -6.34 -4.38 18.48
CA GLU A 225 -6.57 -3.26 19.42
C GLU A 225 -5.28 -2.53 19.78
N GLN A 226 -4.17 -3.25 19.98
CA GLN A 226 -2.85 -2.66 20.22
C GLN A 226 -2.35 -1.87 19.00
N SER A 227 -2.49 -2.44 17.80
CA SER A 227 -2.14 -1.76 16.55
C SER A 227 -2.95 -0.48 16.32
N ALA A 228 -4.26 -0.49 16.66
CA ALA A 228 -5.12 0.69 16.53
C ALA A 228 -4.76 1.78 17.56
N ALA A 229 -4.41 1.39 18.78
CA ALA A 229 -3.98 2.33 19.82
C ALA A 229 -2.63 2.99 19.49
N ASP A 230 -1.71 2.26 18.86
CA ASP A 230 -0.41 2.80 18.43
C ASP A 230 -0.54 3.77 17.24
N GLN A 231 -1.53 3.55 16.37
CA GLN A 231 -1.86 4.49 15.28
C GLN A 231 -2.46 5.79 15.81
N GLN A 232 -3.34 5.74 16.83
CA GLN A 232 -3.92 6.93 17.47
C GLN A 232 -2.91 7.76 18.28
N ARG A 233 -1.75 7.19 18.66
CA ARG A 233 -0.66 7.92 19.33
C ARG A 233 0.28 8.65 18.36
N ARG A 234 0.20 8.34 17.07
CA ARG A 234 1.03 8.93 16.01
C ARG A 234 0.31 10.07 15.26
N THR A 235 -0.98 10.27 15.49
CA THR A 235 -1.79 11.41 15.05
C THR A 235 -1.90 12.46 16.14
#